data_AF-A0A401UK61-F1
#
_entry.id   AF-A0A401UK61-F1
#
_cell.length_a   1.000
_cell.length_b   1.000
_cell.length_c   1.000
_cell.angle_alpha   90.00
_cell.angle_beta   90.00
_cell.angle_gamma   90.00
#
_symmetry.space_group_name_H-M   'P 1'
#
loop_
_entity.id
_entity.type
_entity.pdbx_description
1 polymer ?
#
loop_
_entity_poly.entity_id
_entity_poly.type
_entity_poly.pdbx_seq_one_letter_code
_entity_poly.pdbx_strand_id
1 'polypeptide(L)'
;MNFFIKYINKKYISKLGKEKKQLVDMYRKVMRIIVKNHKLVGTIAVVSVLTHFFIAFSSNRISITGIIAALIMATIFCLGFYGTYINKNYKGMWLKVHRALAFSLIIAIVIHIV
;
A
#
# COMPACT_ATOMS: atom_id res chain seq x y z
N MET A 1 -0.18 -5.66 4.88
CA MET A 1 -0.05 -4.44 5.70
C MET A 1 -1.42 -3.82 5.91
N ASN A 2 -1.92 -3.70 7.14
CA ASN A 2 -3.26 -3.14 7.41
C ASN A 2 -3.25 -2.09 8.53
N PHE A 3 -2.13 -1.39 8.70
CA PHE A 3 -1.93 -0.50 9.85
C PHE A 3 -2.96 0.63 9.88
N PHE A 4 -3.15 1.33 8.75
CA PHE A 4 -4.08 2.45 8.65
C PHE A 4 -5.53 2.03 8.92
N ILE A 5 -5.98 0.93 8.29
CA ILE A 5 -7.32 0.40 8.51
C ILE A 5 -7.49 -0.08 9.95
N LYS A 6 -6.50 -0.78 10.53
CA LYS A 6 -6.56 -1.16 11.95
C LYS A 6 -6.60 0.05 12.89
N TYR A 7 -5.89 1.13 12.55
CA TYR A 7 -5.90 2.38 13.31
C TYR A 7 -7.29 3.03 13.29
N ILE A 8 -7.90 3.16 12.11
CA ILE A 8 -9.27 3.68 11.97
C ILE A 8 -10.26 2.81 12.75
N ASN A 9 -10.12 1.49 12.63
CA ASN A 9 -10.98 0.55 13.37
C ASN A 9 -10.91 0.79 14.88
N LYS A 10 -9.69 0.87 15.44
CA LYS A 10 -9.47 1.04 16.89
C LYS A 10 -9.89 2.41 17.40
N LYS A 11 -9.69 3.46 16.59
CA LYS A 11 -9.92 4.85 17.02
C LYS A 11 -11.39 5.25 16.89
N TYR A 12 -12.05 4.83 15.82
CA TYR A 12 -13.39 5.29 15.46
C TYR A 12 -14.43 4.15 15.48
N ILE A 13 -14.20 3.09 14.72
CA ILE A 13 -15.25 2.08 14.45
C ILE A 13 -15.57 1.23 15.68
N SER A 14 -14.56 0.83 16.47
CA SER A 14 -14.76 -0.02 17.64
C SER A 14 -15.42 0.70 18.82
N LYS A 15 -15.55 2.03 18.76
CA LYS A 15 -16.20 2.86 19.77
C LYS A 15 -17.65 3.20 19.42
N LEU A 16 -18.13 2.78 18.25
CA LEU A 16 -19.50 3.06 17.83
C LEU A 16 -20.50 2.21 18.64
N GLY A 17 -21.57 2.85 19.10
CA GLY A 17 -22.67 2.20 19.82
C GLY A 17 -23.46 1.21 18.95
N LYS A 18 -24.30 0.39 19.59
CA LYS A 18 -25.09 -0.67 18.94
C LYS A 18 -26.01 -0.15 17.83
N GLU A 19 -26.42 1.11 17.91
CA GLU A 19 -27.23 1.81 16.90
C GLU A 19 -26.54 1.98 15.53
N LYS A 20 -25.20 1.92 15.47
CA LYS A 20 -24.43 2.02 14.21
C LYS A 20 -23.88 0.66 13.75
N LYS A 21 -24.49 -0.45 14.17
CA LYS A 21 -24.04 -1.83 13.88
C LYS A 21 -23.84 -2.10 12.38
N GLN A 22 -24.75 -1.62 11.52
CA GLN A 22 -24.62 -1.77 10.07
C GLN A 22 -23.33 -1.13 9.52
N LEU A 23 -22.96 0.05 10.01
CA LEU A 23 -21.72 0.72 9.61
C LEU A 23 -20.48 -0.05 10.06
N VAL A 24 -20.50 -0.61 11.28
CA VAL A 24 -19.42 -1.44 11.81
C VAL A 24 -19.25 -2.71 10.98
N ASP A 25 -20.35 -3.37 10.63
CA ASP A 25 -20.32 -4.61 9.85
C ASP A 25 -19.87 -4.37 8.41
N MET A 26 -20.36 -3.29 7.77
CA MET A 26 -19.89 -2.85 6.47
C MET A 26 -18.39 -2.55 6.48
N TYR A 27 -17.92 -1.79 7.48
CA TYR A 27 -16.50 -1.47 7.63
C TYR A 27 -15.65 -2.74 7.78
N ARG A 28 -16.08 -3.69 8.60
CA ARG A 28 -15.39 -4.98 8.79
C ARG A 28 -15.33 -5.79 7.49
N LYS A 29 -16.39 -5.77 6.68
CA LYS A 29 -16.44 -6.42 5.36
C LYS A 29 -15.42 -5.79 4.42
N VAL A 30 -15.41 -4.46 4.30
CA VAL A 30 -14.44 -3.70 3.48
C VAL A 30 -13.01 -3.96 3.95
N MET A 31 -12.76 -3.86 5.25
CA MET A 31 -11.46 -4.16 5.84
C MET A 31 -10.98 -5.56 5.45
N ARG A 32 -11.84 -6.59 5.57
CA ARG A 32 -11.50 -7.97 5.21
C ARG A 32 -11.12 -8.09 3.73
N ILE A 33 -11.87 -7.45 2.84
CA ILE A 33 -11.59 -7.44 1.39
C ILE A 33 -10.22 -6.81 1.13
N ILE A 34 -9.94 -5.63 1.72
CA ILE A 34 -8.67 -4.94 1.52
C ILE A 34 -7.51 -5.78 2.07
N VAL A 35 -7.65 -6.35 3.27
CA VAL A 35 -6.63 -7.21 3.88
C VAL A 35 -6.34 -8.43 3.01
N LYS A 36 -7.38 -9.10 2.49
CA LYS A 36 -7.26 -10.31 1.67
C LYS A 36 -6.61 -10.02 0.32
N ASN A 37 -6.99 -8.91 -0.31
CA ASN A 37 -6.54 -8.57 -1.65
C ASN A 37 -5.27 -7.69 -1.69
N HIS A 38 -4.75 -7.25 -0.55
CA HIS A 38 -3.60 -6.34 -0.48
C HIS A 38 -2.39 -6.83 -1.29
N LYS A 39 -2.08 -8.14 -1.22
CA LYS A 39 -0.99 -8.73 -1.98
C LYS A 39 -1.25 -8.66 -3.49
N LEU A 40 -2.47 -9.01 -3.91
CA LEU A 40 -2.88 -8.96 -5.31
C LEU A 40 -2.82 -7.53 -5.86
N VAL A 41 -3.36 -6.57 -5.10
CA VAL A 41 -3.31 -5.13 -5.46
C VAL A 41 -1.87 -4.64 -5.57
N GLY A 42 -0.98 -5.06 -4.65
CA GLY A 42 0.45 -4.74 -4.73
C GLY A 42 1.11 -5.28 -6.00
N THR A 43 0.80 -6.52 -6.41
CA THR A 43 1.29 -7.10 -7.66
C THR A 43 0.75 -6.34 -8.89
N ILE A 44 -0.55 -6.04 -8.92
CA ILE A 44 -1.18 -5.26 -10.00
C ILE A 44 -0.54 -3.87 -10.09
N ALA A 45 -0.25 -3.22 -8.95
CA ALA A 45 0.39 -1.92 -8.91
C ALA A 45 1.79 -1.94 -9.54
N VAL A 46 2.61 -2.96 -9.27
CA VAL A 46 3.92 -3.11 -9.92
C VAL A 46 3.79 -3.30 -11.42
N VAL A 47 2.87 -4.17 -11.88
CA VAL A 47 2.61 -4.36 -13.32
C VAL A 47 2.16 -3.06 -13.98
N SER A 48 1.31 -2.29 -13.28
CA SER A 48 0.84 -0.99 -13.75
C SER A 48 1.97 0.03 -13.85
N VAL A 49 2.89 0.08 -12.88
CA VAL A 49 4.07 0.96 -12.92
C VAL A 49 5.03 0.56 -14.04
N LEU A 50 5.25 -0.74 -14.27
CA LEU A 50 6.07 -1.20 -15.40
C LEU A 50 5.45 -0.78 -16.75
N THR A 51 4.14 -0.92 -16.88
CA THR A 51 3.40 -0.50 -18.08
C THR A 51 3.48 1.02 -18.26
N HIS A 52 3.27 1.78 -17.19
CA HIS A 52 3.38 3.23 -17.19
C HIS A 52 4.81 3.68 -17.58
N PHE A 53 5.83 3.04 -17.02
CA PHE A 53 7.23 3.31 -17.35
C PHE A 53 7.54 3.02 -18.82
N PHE A 54 7.04 1.92 -19.38
CA PHE A 54 7.20 1.59 -20.80
C PHE A 54 6.59 2.68 -21.70
N ILE A 55 5.36 3.11 -21.41
CA ILE A 55 4.70 4.20 -22.15
C ILE A 55 5.47 5.52 -22.02
N ALA A 56 5.92 5.86 -20.81
CA ALA A 56 6.71 7.08 -20.56
C ALA A 56 8.05 7.05 -21.30
N PHE A 57 8.72 5.90 -21.34
CA PHE A 57 9.96 5.70 -22.10
C PHE A 57 9.74 5.87 -23.60
N SER A 58 8.72 5.21 -24.17
CA SER A 58 8.41 5.32 -25.61
C SER A 58 7.98 6.73 -26.04
N SER A 59 7.39 7.51 -25.14
CA SER A 59 7.00 8.90 -25.38
C SER A 59 8.08 9.93 -25.00
N ASN A 60 9.24 9.48 -24.51
CA ASN A 60 10.34 10.32 -24.03
C ASN A 60 9.93 11.30 -22.90
N ARG A 61 8.94 10.91 -22.08
CA ARG A 61 8.37 11.69 -20.96
C ARG A 61 8.82 11.18 -19.60
N ILE A 62 10.04 10.67 -19.50
CA ILE A 62 10.57 10.20 -18.22
C ILE A 62 10.97 11.40 -17.37
N SER A 63 10.50 11.42 -16.12
CA SER A 63 10.93 12.38 -15.13
C SER A 63 11.70 11.70 -13.99
N ILE A 64 12.63 12.44 -13.39
CA ILE A 64 13.43 11.97 -12.25
C ILE A 64 12.50 11.63 -11.07
N THR A 65 11.46 12.45 -10.84
CA THR A 65 10.45 12.19 -9.79
C THR A 65 9.71 10.88 -10.00
N GLY A 66 9.42 10.52 -11.26
CA GLY A 66 8.78 9.25 -11.62
C GLY A 66 9.68 8.05 -11.39
N ILE A 67 10.98 8.17 -11.73
CA ILE A 67 11.97 7.12 -11.44
C ILE A 67 12.09 6.88 -9.93
N ILE A 68 12.16 7.95 -9.13
CA ILE A 68 12.23 7.85 -7.66
C ILE A 68 10.98 7.13 -7.12
N ALA A 69 9.78 7.52 -7.58
CA ALA A 69 8.54 6.87 -7.16
C ALA A 69 8.50 5.39 -7.55
N ALA A 70 8.95 5.04 -8.75
CA ALA A 70 9.03 3.66 -9.22
C ALA A 70 10.01 2.81 -8.40
N LEU A 71 11.19 3.35 -8.06
CA LEU A 71 12.18 2.69 -7.21
C LEU A 71 11.65 2.44 -5.79
N ILE A 72 10.95 3.42 -5.22
CA ILE A 72 10.30 3.28 -3.92
C ILE A 72 9.25 2.17 -4.01
N MET A 73 8.39 2.16 -5.04
CA MET A 73 7.38 1.10 -5.22
C MET A 73 8.01 -0.29 -5.37
N ALA A 74 9.07 -0.42 -6.17
CA ALA A 74 9.79 -1.67 -6.35
C ALA A 74 10.38 -2.19 -5.02
N THR A 75 11.01 -1.30 -4.24
CA THR A 75 11.57 -1.64 -2.92
C THR A 75 10.48 -2.09 -1.94
N ILE A 76 9.35 -1.39 -1.90
CA ILE A 76 8.19 -1.75 -1.07
C ILE A 76 7.65 -3.12 -1.46
N PHE A 77 7.52 -3.39 -2.76
CA PHE A 77 7.05 -4.68 -3.26
C PHE A 77 8.00 -5.82 -2.87
N CYS A 78 9.31 -5.65 -3.06
CA CYS A 78 10.33 -6.60 -2.64
C CYS A 78 10.27 -6.86 -1.12
N LEU A 79 10.12 -5.82 -0.29
CA LEU A 79 9.92 -5.99 1.15
C LEU A 79 8.62 -6.73 1.49
N GLY A 80 7.55 -6.47 0.74
CA GLY A 80 6.28 -7.18 0.88
C GLY A 80 6.41 -8.66 0.56
N PHE A 81 7.15 -8.99 -0.50
CA PHE A 81 7.47 -10.37 -0.89
C PHE A 81 8.35 -11.05 0.15
N TYR A 82 9.47 -10.42 0.54
CA TYR A 82 10.38 -10.89 1.58
C TYR A 82 9.65 -11.19 2.90
N GLY A 83 8.80 -10.28 3.35
CA GLY A 83 8.05 -10.46 4.59
C GLY A 83 7.00 -11.57 4.53
N THR A 84 6.39 -11.79 3.37
CA THR A 84 5.35 -12.81 3.18
C THR A 84 5.95 -14.22 3.04
N TYR A 85 7.07 -14.36 2.31
CA TYR A 85 7.61 -15.65 1.92
C TYR A 85 8.83 -16.08 2.71
N ILE A 86 9.71 -15.15 3.09
CA ILE A 86 11.02 -15.45 3.70
C ILE A 86 10.96 -15.29 5.22
N ASN A 87 10.84 -14.05 5.71
CA ASN A 87 10.96 -13.79 7.16
C ASN A 87 9.74 -14.29 7.96
N LYS A 88 8.53 -14.15 7.40
CA LYS A 88 7.23 -14.50 8.03
C LYS A 88 6.96 -13.89 9.43
N ASN A 89 7.90 -13.13 9.98
CA ASN A 89 7.78 -12.44 11.26
C ASN A 89 7.09 -11.08 11.09
N TYR A 90 5.79 -11.04 11.39
CA TYR A 90 4.94 -9.84 11.26
C TYR A 90 5.15 -8.76 12.35
N LYS A 91 6.24 -8.84 13.13
CA LYS A 91 6.64 -7.82 14.11
C LYS A 91 8.06 -7.27 13.88
N GLY A 92 8.78 -7.81 12.89
CA GLY A 92 10.16 -7.44 12.60
C GLY A 92 10.35 -6.04 11.98
N MET A 93 11.60 -5.60 11.92
CA MET A 93 12.00 -4.29 11.39
C MET A 93 11.57 -4.09 9.93
N TRP A 94 11.58 -5.14 9.11
CA TRP A 94 11.12 -5.08 7.71
C TRP A 94 9.70 -4.51 7.58
N LEU A 95 8.80 -4.82 8.52
CA LEU A 95 7.42 -4.36 8.47
C LEU A 95 7.32 -2.87 8.82
N LYS A 96 8.20 -2.37 9.69
CA LYS A 96 8.30 -0.93 9.99
C LYS A 96 8.79 -0.18 8.75
N VAL A 97 9.85 -0.67 8.12
CA VAL A 97 10.42 -0.09 6.89
C VAL A 97 9.41 -0.12 5.74
N HIS A 98 8.75 -1.26 5.51
CA HIS A 98 7.72 -1.36 4.48
C HIS A 98 6.61 -0.32 4.69
N ARG A 99 6.15 -0.13 5.94
CA ARG A 99 5.13 0.89 6.25
C ARG A 99 5.64 2.30 6.01
N ALA A 100 6.84 2.63 6.47
CA ALA A 100 7.43 3.95 6.29
C ALA A 100 7.55 4.29 4.80
N LEU A 101 8.10 3.37 4.00
CA LEU A 101 8.22 3.55 2.56
C LEU A 101 6.85 3.67 1.89
N ALA A 102 5.84 2.91 2.31
CA ALA A 102 4.48 3.06 1.76
C ALA A 102 3.91 4.47 1.95
N PHE A 103 4.21 5.16 3.06
CA PHE A 103 3.85 6.57 3.22
C PHE A 103 4.71 7.50 2.37
N SER A 104 6.02 7.25 2.30
CA SER A 104 6.93 8.01 1.43
C SER A 104 6.54 7.92 -0.05
N LEU A 105 6.04 6.76 -0.50
CA LEU A 105 5.56 6.55 -1.86
C LEU A 105 4.37 7.46 -2.19
N ILE A 106 3.44 7.67 -1.26
CA ILE A 106 2.31 8.57 -1.48
C ILE A 106 2.82 9.99 -1.75
N ILE A 107 3.77 10.46 -0.95
CA ILE A 107 4.39 11.78 -1.12
C ILE A 107 5.12 11.87 -2.47
N ALA A 108 5.89 10.84 -2.83
CA ALA A 108 6.63 10.80 -4.10
C ALA A 108 5.68 10.83 -5.31
N ILE A 109 4.55 10.13 -5.25
CA ILE A 109 3.53 10.15 -6.31
C ILE A 109 2.90 11.55 -6.43
N VAL A 110 2.58 12.19 -5.31
CA VAL A 110 2.03 13.57 -5.35
C VAL A 110 3.02 14.52 -6.01
N ILE A 111 4.30 14.47 -5.63
CA ILE A 111 5.36 15.29 -6.24
C ILE A 111 5.57 14.97 -7.72
N HIS A 112 5.35 13.73 -8.16
CA HIS A 112 5.47 13.35 -9.55
C HIS A 112 4.32 13.86 -10.43
N ILE A 113 3.12 14.01 -9.86
CA ILE A 113 1.92 14.47 -10.56
C ILE A 113 1.89 16.00 -10.69
N VAL A 114 2.44 16.71 -9.70
CA VAL A 114 2.56 18.19 -9.68
C VAL A 114 3.66 18.63 -10.64
#